data_AF-A0A2D4F6S7-F1
#
_entry.id   AF-A0A2D4F6S7-F1
#
_cell.length_a   1.000
_cell.length_b   1.000
_cell.length_c   1.000
_cell.angle_alpha   90.00
_cell.angle_beta   90.00
_cell.angle_gamma   90.00
#
_symmetry.space_group_name_H-M   'P 1'
#
loop_
_entity.id
_entity.type
_entity.pdbx_description
1 polymer ?
#
loop_
_entity_poly.entity_id
_entity_poly.type
_entity_poly.pdbx_seq_one_letter_code
_entity_poly.pdbx_strand_id
1 'polypeptide(L)'
;KIIGVPSPSSLFKHIVPMMRSESMEITESLVLGLGRTSPGAFRELIEELHPIIKEALERRPENMKRRRRRDILRVQLVRIFELLADAGVISHSASGGLDNETHSLNNTLLEYVDLTRQLLEAENEKDSDTLKDIRCHFSALVAN
;
A
#
# COMPACT_ATOMS: atom_id res chain seq x y z
N LYS A 1 -2.00 -14.62 21.11
CA LYS A 1 -3.04 -14.02 21.99
C LYS A 1 -2.73 -12.53 22.06
N ILE A 2 -3.59 -11.65 21.55
CA ILE A 2 -3.38 -10.19 21.65
C ILE A 2 -3.60 -9.84 23.13
N ILE A 3 -2.53 -9.50 23.86
CA ILE A 3 -2.60 -9.11 25.28
C ILE A 3 -2.47 -7.58 25.32
N GLY A 4 -3.59 -6.89 25.52
CA GLY A 4 -3.66 -5.43 25.55
C GLY A 4 -5.08 -4.91 25.29
N VAL A 5 -5.31 -3.62 25.52
CA VAL A 5 -6.55 -2.95 25.07
C VAL A 5 -6.64 -3.12 23.55
N PRO A 6 -7.76 -3.61 23.00
CA PRO A 6 -7.90 -3.77 21.56
C PRO A 6 -7.72 -2.41 20.88
N SER A 7 -6.75 -2.31 19.98
CA SER A 7 -6.48 -1.12 19.17
C SER A 7 -6.20 -1.50 17.71
N PRO A 8 -6.46 -0.60 16.75
CA PRO A 8 -6.11 -0.84 15.34
C PRO A 8 -4.63 -1.19 15.17
N SER A 9 -3.72 -0.45 15.82
CA SER A 9 -2.27 -0.72 15.85
C SER A 9 -1.96 -2.14 16.28
N SER A 10 -2.61 -2.63 17.34
CA SER A 10 -2.37 -3.99 17.84
C SER A 10 -2.76 -5.05 16.82
N LEU A 11 -3.81 -4.81 16.03
CA LEU A 11 -4.24 -5.69 14.95
C LEU A 11 -3.26 -5.60 13.77
N PHE A 12 -2.96 -4.39 13.30
CA PHE A 12 -2.07 -4.15 12.14
C PHE A 12 -0.68 -4.77 12.32
N LYS A 13 -0.10 -4.68 13.52
CA LYS A 13 1.17 -5.35 13.87
C LYS A 13 1.18 -6.85 13.59
N HIS A 14 0.03 -7.52 13.69
CA HIS A 14 -0.08 -8.96 13.44
C HIS A 14 -0.42 -9.26 11.98
N ILE A 15 -1.29 -8.45 11.35
CA ILE A 15 -1.83 -8.78 10.02
C ILE A 15 -1.02 -8.21 8.87
N VAL A 16 -0.38 -7.05 9.00
CA VAL A 16 0.45 -6.46 7.93
C VAL A 16 1.63 -7.38 7.54
N PRO A 17 2.35 -8.04 8.47
CA PRO A 17 3.38 -9.00 8.09
C PRO A 17 2.86 -10.17 7.24
N MET A 18 1.57 -10.52 7.34
CA MET A 18 0.95 -11.59 6.58
C MET A 18 0.78 -11.25 5.09
N MET A 19 1.02 -10.00 4.66
CA MET A 19 1.12 -9.64 3.24
C MET A 19 2.22 -10.43 2.50
N ARG A 20 3.21 -10.94 3.24
CA ARG A 20 4.27 -11.82 2.72
C ARG A 20 3.90 -13.31 2.69
N SER A 21 2.65 -13.65 3.05
CA SER A 21 2.16 -15.03 3.01
C SER A 21 2.19 -15.57 1.59
N GLU A 22 2.46 -16.87 1.45
CA GLU A 22 2.36 -17.59 0.16
C GLU A 22 0.90 -18.00 -0.16
N SER A 23 -0.02 -17.86 0.80
CA SER A 23 -1.44 -18.12 0.58
C SER A 23 -2.13 -16.92 -0.06
N MET A 24 -2.60 -17.13 -1.29
CA MET A 24 -3.34 -16.12 -2.05
C MET A 24 -4.63 -15.68 -1.32
N GLU A 25 -5.35 -16.61 -0.69
CA GLU A 25 -6.57 -16.31 0.08
C GLU A 25 -6.29 -15.38 1.26
N ILE A 26 -5.16 -15.59 1.95
CA ILE A 26 -4.72 -14.72 3.04
C ILE A 26 -4.39 -13.34 2.50
N THR A 27 -3.55 -13.25 1.47
CA THR A 27 -3.13 -11.95 0.91
C THR A 27 -4.29 -11.17 0.32
N GLU A 28 -5.24 -11.86 -0.32
CA GLU A 28 -6.45 -11.25 -0.88
C GLU A 28 -7.36 -10.68 0.22
N SER A 29 -7.60 -11.47 1.26
CA SER A 29 -8.38 -11.03 2.42
C SER A 29 -7.74 -9.83 3.11
N LEU A 30 -6.41 -9.78 3.18
CA LEU A 30 -5.67 -8.64 3.73
C LEU A 30 -5.84 -7.39 2.87
N VAL A 31 -5.68 -7.49 1.56
CA VAL A 31 -5.84 -6.33 0.66
C VAL A 31 -7.25 -5.73 0.80
N LEU A 32 -8.27 -6.59 0.75
CA LEU A 32 -9.67 -6.15 0.89
C LEU A 32 -9.94 -5.57 2.29
N GLY A 33 -9.45 -6.21 3.35
CA GLY A 33 -9.64 -5.76 4.73
C GLY A 33 -8.93 -4.44 5.04
N LEU A 34 -7.65 -4.34 4.67
CA LEU A 34 -6.85 -3.12 4.86
C LEU A 34 -7.36 -1.97 4.00
N GLY A 35 -7.83 -2.25 2.78
CA GLY A 35 -8.47 -1.28 1.89
C GLY A 35 -9.79 -0.69 2.42
N ARG A 36 -10.37 -1.27 3.48
CA ARG A 36 -11.58 -0.79 4.17
C ARG A 36 -11.30 -0.21 5.55
N THR A 37 -10.05 0.15 5.83
CA THR A 37 -9.67 0.78 7.09
C THR A 37 -10.39 2.12 7.27
N SER A 38 -10.91 2.36 8.47
CA SER A 38 -11.61 3.60 8.77
C SER A 38 -10.65 4.80 8.80
N PRO A 39 -11.13 6.02 8.52
CA PRO A 39 -10.31 7.24 8.63
C PRO A 39 -9.56 7.37 9.95
N GLY A 40 -10.22 7.09 11.08
CA GLY A 40 -9.58 7.19 12.40
C GLY A 40 -8.42 6.21 12.64
N ALA A 41 -8.36 5.10 11.90
CA ALA A 41 -7.28 4.11 12.01
C ALA A 41 -6.24 4.22 10.89
N PHE A 42 -6.44 5.12 9.91
CA PHE A 42 -5.58 5.24 8.73
C PHE A 42 -4.12 5.54 9.07
N ARG A 43 -3.87 6.45 10.02
CA ARG A 43 -2.50 6.78 10.44
C ARG A 43 -1.76 5.56 10.99
N GLU A 44 -2.42 4.79 11.85
CA GLU A 44 -1.87 3.56 12.43
C GLU A 44 -1.60 2.50 11.35
N LEU A 45 -2.45 2.43 10.31
CA LEU A 45 -2.21 1.57 9.16
C LEU A 45 -0.97 2.01 8.37
N ILE A 46 -0.83 3.30 8.08
CA ILE A 46 0.31 3.84 7.31
C ILE A 46 1.63 3.57 8.03
N GLU A 47 1.68 3.76 9.35
CA GLU A 47 2.86 3.46 10.17
C GLU A 47 3.28 2.00 10.04
N GLU A 48 2.32 1.07 10.11
CA GLU A 48 2.58 -0.37 10.01
C GLU A 48 2.89 -0.83 8.57
N LEU A 49 2.35 -0.16 7.54
CA LEU A 49 2.67 -0.43 6.13
C LEU A 49 4.04 0.09 5.72
N HIS A 50 4.61 1.07 6.42
CA HIS A 50 5.88 1.71 6.04
C HIS A 50 7.05 0.74 5.76
N PRO A 51 7.28 -0.32 6.56
CA PRO A 51 8.31 -1.32 6.25
C PRO A 51 8.01 -2.11 4.97
N ILE A 52 6.74 -2.40 4.68
CA ILE A 52 6.31 -3.08 3.45
C ILE A 52 6.55 -2.18 2.23
N ILE A 53 6.23 -0.88 2.34
CA ILE A 53 6.46 0.11 1.31
C ILE A 53 7.96 0.20 0.96
N LYS A 54 8.82 0.31 1.99
CA LYS A 54 10.27 0.36 1.80
C LYS A 54 10.81 -0.91 1.13
N GLU A 55 10.33 -2.08 1.54
CA GLU A 55 10.68 -3.35 0.91
C GLU A 55 10.23 -3.40 -0.56
N ALA A 56 8.98 -3.05 -0.85
CA ALA A 56 8.41 -3.08 -2.18
C ALA A 56 9.09 -2.10 -3.14
N LEU A 57 9.59 -0.96 -2.66
CA LEU A 57 10.13 0.13 -3.49
C LEU A 57 11.67 0.34 -3.36
N GLU A 58 12.39 -0.56 -2.68
CA GLU A 58 13.87 -0.56 -2.63
C GLU A 58 14.55 -0.49 -4.02
N ARG A 59 15.36 0.55 -4.27
CA ARG A 59 16.07 0.77 -5.54
C ARG A 59 17.46 0.11 -5.55
N ARG A 60 17.49 -1.21 -5.41
CA ARG A 60 18.75 -1.98 -5.46
C ARG A 60 18.66 -3.14 -6.45
N PRO A 61 19.78 -3.50 -7.12
CA PRO A 61 19.85 -4.69 -7.94
C PRO A 61 19.38 -5.91 -7.15
N GLU A 62 18.62 -6.79 -7.79
CA GLU A 62 18.07 -7.96 -7.14
C GLU A 62 17.95 -9.15 -8.07
N ASN A 63 17.95 -10.34 -7.49
CA ASN A 63 17.69 -11.55 -8.23
C ASN A 63 16.19 -11.70 -8.53
N MET A 64 15.87 -12.57 -9.50
CA MET A 64 14.49 -12.81 -9.94
C MET A 64 13.54 -13.26 -8.82
N LYS A 65 14.03 -14.01 -7.84
CA LYS A 65 13.21 -14.47 -6.70
C LYS A 65 12.79 -13.30 -5.81
N ARG A 66 13.69 -12.34 -5.56
CA ARG A 66 13.39 -11.13 -4.78
C ARG A 66 12.49 -10.18 -5.57
N ARG A 67 12.75 -9.99 -6.88
CA ARG A 67 11.88 -9.21 -7.77
C ARG A 67 10.43 -9.69 -7.71
N ARG A 68 10.20 -11.00 -7.91
CA ARG A 68 8.85 -11.60 -7.85
C ARG A 68 8.14 -11.37 -6.51
N ARG A 69 8.85 -11.48 -5.40
CA ARG A 69 8.27 -11.22 -4.06
C ARG A 69 7.87 -9.75 -3.89
N ARG A 70 8.70 -8.82 -4.35
CA ARG A 70 8.40 -7.39 -4.29
C ARG A 70 7.28 -7.00 -5.24
N ASP A 71 7.20 -7.60 -6.42
CA ASP A 71 6.12 -7.41 -7.37
C ASP A 71 4.75 -7.74 -6.75
N ILE A 72 4.66 -8.84 -6.01
CA ILE A 72 3.46 -9.19 -5.25
C ILE A 72 3.12 -8.09 -4.23
N LEU A 73 4.11 -7.62 -3.45
CA LEU A 73 3.89 -6.55 -2.47
C LEU A 73 3.47 -5.23 -3.14
N ARG A 74 4.01 -4.89 -4.32
CA ARG A 74 3.64 -3.71 -5.09
C ARG A 74 2.17 -3.75 -5.50
N VAL A 75 1.72 -4.88 -6.06
CA VAL A 75 0.31 -5.10 -6.43
C VAL A 75 -0.59 -4.98 -5.21
N GLN A 76 -0.24 -5.63 -4.10
CA GLN A 76 -1.04 -5.55 -2.87
C GLN A 76 -1.13 -4.12 -2.33
N LEU A 77 0.00 -3.40 -2.26
CA LEU A 77 0.06 -2.02 -1.75
C LEU A 77 -0.76 -1.06 -2.61
N VAL A 78 -0.59 -1.09 -3.95
CA VAL A 78 -1.28 -0.15 -4.82
C VAL A 78 -2.79 -0.36 -4.76
N ARG A 79 -3.23 -1.61 -4.63
CA ARG A 79 -4.64 -1.96 -4.50
C ARG A 79 -5.21 -1.57 -3.13
N ILE A 80 -4.45 -1.70 -2.05
CA ILE A 80 -4.85 -1.17 -0.73
C ILE A 80 -5.06 0.34 -0.82
N PHE A 81 -4.11 1.07 -1.41
CA PHE A 81 -4.20 2.53 -1.51
C PHE A 81 -5.33 2.99 -2.42
N GLU A 82 -5.52 2.33 -3.57
CA GLU A 82 -6.67 2.58 -4.45
C GLU A 82 -7.99 2.44 -3.68
N LEU A 83 -8.18 1.33 -2.95
CA LEU A 83 -9.41 1.10 -2.18
C LEU A 83 -9.61 2.15 -1.08
N LEU A 84 -8.53 2.60 -0.44
CA LEU A 84 -8.59 3.68 0.56
C LEU A 84 -8.93 5.03 -0.06
N ALA A 85 -8.43 5.31 -1.27
CA ALA A 85 -8.74 6.51 -2.03
C ALA A 85 -10.21 6.51 -2.49
N ASP A 86 -10.67 5.41 -3.10
CA ASP A 86 -12.06 5.18 -3.53
C ASP A 86 -13.05 5.32 -2.38
N ALA A 87 -12.69 4.82 -1.19
CA ALA A 87 -13.50 4.98 0.03
C ALA A 87 -13.44 6.39 0.65
N GLY A 88 -12.70 7.34 0.06
CA GLY A 88 -12.53 8.71 0.57
C GLY A 88 -11.74 8.79 1.88
N VAL A 89 -11.01 7.74 2.26
CA VAL A 89 -10.29 7.69 3.54
C VAL A 89 -9.12 8.66 3.53
N ILE A 90 -8.39 8.76 2.41
CA ILE A 90 -7.21 9.62 2.27
C ILE A 90 -7.59 11.10 2.44
N SER A 91 -8.70 11.52 1.83
CA SER A 91 -9.17 12.91 1.84
C SER A 91 -10.00 13.28 3.07
N HIS A 92 -10.35 12.31 3.92
CA HIS A 92 -11.10 12.59 5.14
C HIS A 92 -10.25 13.36 6.16
N SER A 93 -10.81 14.45 6.69
CA SER A 93 -10.14 15.34 7.67
C SER A 93 -9.58 14.68 8.94
N ALA A 94 -10.06 13.47 9.30
CA ALA A 94 -9.65 12.75 10.49
C ALA A 94 -8.55 11.71 10.23
N SER A 95 -8.20 11.46 8.95
CA SER A 95 -7.23 10.42 8.59
C SER A 95 -5.78 10.88 8.69
N GLY A 96 -5.52 12.18 8.47
CA GLY A 96 -4.16 12.69 8.28
C GLY A 96 -3.54 12.27 6.95
N GLY A 97 -4.36 11.85 5.97
CA GLY A 97 -3.94 11.54 4.61
C GLY A 97 -3.64 12.80 3.77
N LEU A 98 -4.41 13.85 3.97
CA LEU A 98 -4.19 15.19 3.41
C LEU A 98 -3.89 16.21 4.50
N ASP A 99 -3.00 17.14 4.18
CA ASP A 99 -2.83 18.36 4.95
C ASP A 99 -4.03 19.29 4.71
N ASN A 100 -4.65 19.77 5.79
CA ASN A 100 -5.90 20.52 5.72
C ASN A 100 -5.74 21.93 5.13
N GLU A 101 -4.52 22.49 5.10
CA GLU A 101 -4.27 23.85 4.60
C GLU A 101 -3.83 23.82 3.14
N THR A 102 -2.90 22.92 2.82
CA THR A 102 -2.28 22.83 1.50
C THR A 102 -3.00 21.87 0.56
N HIS A 103 -3.91 21.03 1.08
CA HIS A 103 -4.51 19.89 0.37
C HIS A 103 -3.48 18.94 -0.25
N SER A 104 -2.25 18.96 0.27
CA SER A 104 -1.18 18.07 -0.16
C SER A 104 -1.28 16.71 0.54
N LEU A 105 -0.86 15.64 -0.15
CA LEU A 105 -0.69 14.33 0.47
C LEU A 105 0.34 14.40 1.59
N ASN A 106 0.14 13.62 2.65
CA ASN A 106 1.17 13.43 3.65
C ASN A 106 2.46 12.86 3.00
N ASN A 107 3.61 13.11 3.64
CA ASN A 107 4.92 12.79 3.07
C ASN A 107 5.06 11.31 2.66
N THR A 108 4.49 10.38 3.43
CA THR A 108 4.58 8.94 3.13
C THR A 108 3.80 8.58 1.87
N LEU A 109 2.58 9.09 1.71
CA LEU A 109 1.78 8.87 0.51
C LEU A 109 2.40 9.55 -0.71
N LEU A 110 2.89 10.78 -0.53
CA LEU A 110 3.56 11.52 -1.60
C LEU A 110 4.81 10.78 -2.09
N GLU A 111 5.66 10.32 -1.17
CA GLU A 111 6.84 9.51 -1.50
C GLU A 111 6.42 8.20 -2.18
N TYR A 112 5.41 7.50 -1.67
CA TYR A 112 4.90 6.27 -2.27
C TYR A 112 4.44 6.47 -3.72
N VAL A 113 3.66 7.51 -3.98
CA VAL A 113 3.14 7.83 -5.33
C VAL A 113 4.30 8.17 -6.27
N ASP A 114 5.24 9.00 -5.84
CA ASP A 114 6.38 9.39 -6.68
C ASP A 114 7.33 8.21 -6.97
N LEU A 115 7.63 7.38 -5.97
CA LEU A 115 8.45 6.19 -6.15
C LEU A 115 7.79 5.15 -7.06
N THR A 116 6.46 4.97 -6.96
CA THR A 116 5.69 4.06 -7.82
C THR A 116 5.62 4.57 -9.25
N ARG A 117 5.41 5.88 -9.45
CA ARG A 117 5.48 6.52 -10.77
C ARG A 117 6.84 6.29 -11.42
N GLN A 118 7.93 6.61 -10.72
CA GLN A 118 9.29 6.42 -11.23
C GLN A 118 9.60 4.95 -11.56
N LEU A 119 9.08 4.01 -10.77
CA LEU A 119 9.20 2.58 -11.07
C LEU A 119 8.49 2.23 -12.39
N LEU A 120 7.25 2.66 -12.57
CA LEU A 120 6.47 2.37 -13.77
C LEU A 120 7.05 3.02 -15.03
N GLU A 121 7.66 4.19 -14.89
CA GLU A 121 8.36 4.90 -15.97
C GLU A 121 9.69 4.25 -16.37
N ALA A 122 10.40 3.61 -15.43
CA ALA A 122 11.68 2.95 -15.69
C ALA A 122 11.54 1.54 -16.29
N GLU A 123 10.36 0.91 -16.18
CA GLU A 123 10.14 -0.46 -16.64
C GLU A 123 9.90 -0.52 -18.16
N ASN A 124 10.83 -1.15 -18.88
CA ASN A 124 10.76 -1.32 -20.34
C ASN A 124 9.95 -2.56 -20.78
N GLU A 125 9.61 -3.46 -19.85
CA GLU A 125 8.89 -4.71 -20.14
C GLU A 125 7.39 -4.44 -20.25
N LYS A 126 6.93 -4.06 -21.45
CA LYS A 126 5.53 -3.64 -21.68
C LYS A 126 4.48 -4.75 -21.46
N ASP A 127 4.88 -6.02 -21.55
CA ASP A 127 3.97 -7.17 -21.52
C ASP A 127 3.91 -7.95 -20.19
N SER A 128 4.60 -7.50 -19.14
CA SER A 128 4.46 -8.13 -17.82
C SER A 128 3.05 -7.92 -17.25
N ASP A 129 2.34 -9.02 -16.99
CA ASP A 129 0.99 -8.98 -16.42
C ASP A 129 0.97 -8.28 -15.06
N THR A 130 1.98 -8.53 -14.23
CA THR A 130 2.14 -7.79 -12.96
C THR A 130 2.28 -6.28 -13.17
N LEU A 131 3.03 -5.83 -14.19
CA LEU A 131 3.14 -4.40 -14.47
C LEU A 131 1.84 -3.82 -14.99
N LYS A 132 1.04 -4.58 -15.74
CA LYS A 132 -0.30 -4.15 -16.16
C LYS A 132 -1.23 -3.98 -14.95
N ASP A 133 -1.21 -4.91 -14.00
CA ASP A 133 -1.99 -4.81 -12.76
C ASP A 133 -1.58 -3.60 -11.93
N ILE A 134 -0.27 -3.38 -11.73
CA ILE A 134 0.22 -2.21 -10.99
C ILE A 134 -0.22 -0.92 -11.69
N ARG A 135 -0.10 -0.83 -13.03
CA ARG A 135 -0.53 0.35 -13.79
C ARG A 135 -2.04 0.58 -13.64
N CYS A 136 -2.85 -0.46 -13.74
CA CYS A 136 -4.31 -0.37 -13.62
C CYS A 136 -4.71 0.27 -12.29
N HIS A 137 -4.26 -0.33 -11.18
CA HIS A 137 -4.58 0.14 -9.84
C HIS A 137 -3.93 1.50 -9.52
N PHE A 138 -2.72 1.76 -10.02
CA PHE A 138 -2.07 3.05 -9.82
C PHE A 138 -2.81 4.18 -10.55
N SER A 139 -3.27 3.94 -11.77
CA SER A 139 -4.10 4.90 -12.50
C SER A 139 -5.41 5.18 -11.76
N ALA A 140 -6.05 4.17 -11.20
CA ALA A 140 -7.26 4.34 -10.39
C ALA A 140 -6.98 5.12 -9.09
N LEU A 141 -5.88 4.81 -8.39
CA LEU A 141 -5.44 5.56 -7.22
C LEU A 141 -5.23 7.05 -7.51
N VAL A 142 -4.54 7.38 -8.60
CA VAL A 142 -4.24 8.79 -8.96
C VAL A 142 -5.48 9.54 -9.47
N ALA A 143 -6.49 8.82 -9.96
CA ALA A 143 -7.73 9.42 -10.48
C ALA A 143 -8.76 9.78 -9.38
N ASN A 144 -8.61 9.21 -8.18
CA ASN A 144 -9.43 9.52 -7.00
C ASN A 144 -8.87 10.72 -6.23
#